data_AF-A0A0P5AFA3-F1
#
_entry.id   AF-A0A0P5AFA3-F1
#
_cell.length_a   1.000
_cell.length_b   1.000
_cell.length_c   1.000
_cell.angle_alpha   90.00
_cell.angle_beta   90.00
_cell.angle_gamma   90.00
#
_symmetry.space_group_name_H-M   'P 1'
#
loop_
_entity.id
_entity.type
_entity.pdbx_description
1 polymer ?
#
loop_
_entity_poly.entity_id
_entity_poly.type
_entity_poly.pdbx_seq_one_letter_code
_entity_poly.pdbx_strand_id
1 'polypeptide(L)'
;MIATIISLSYWCLFSCLYSGFFPSVKMSAALENLENQLELFVENVRQVKIIVSDFQPQGQSVLNQKINSIVQGLQEIDKLKSQVQEVHVPLEVFDYIDEGRNPQLYTKDCMEKALNKNEQVKGKIDSYRKFRAHLLEELSQVFPNETMKYRTARGDDVNRIQ
;
A
#
# COMPACT_ATOMS: atom_id res chain seq x y z
N MET A 1 -16.11 -3.96 -29.03
CA MET A 1 -15.74 -2.98 -27.98
C MET A 1 -15.78 -3.56 -26.55
N ILE A 2 -16.71 -4.47 -26.22
CA ILE A 2 -16.78 -5.11 -24.89
C ILE A 2 -15.59 -6.06 -24.63
N ALA A 3 -15.10 -6.75 -25.68
CA ALA A 3 -13.89 -7.57 -25.62
C ALA A 3 -12.63 -6.77 -25.20
N THR A 4 -12.56 -5.48 -25.52
CA THR A 4 -11.39 -4.63 -25.22
C THR A 4 -11.39 -4.15 -23.76
N ILE A 5 -12.56 -3.99 -23.14
CA ILE A 5 -12.70 -3.55 -21.74
C ILE A 5 -12.54 -4.73 -20.78
N ILE A 6 -13.10 -5.90 -21.13
CA ILE A 6 -12.84 -7.15 -20.40
C ILE A 6 -11.35 -7.50 -20.51
N SER A 7 -10.73 -7.30 -21.68
CA SER A 7 -9.28 -7.41 -21.84
C SER A 7 -8.53 -6.45 -20.91
N LEU A 8 -8.91 -5.17 -20.74
CA LEU A 8 -8.18 -4.25 -19.87
C LEU A 8 -8.32 -4.56 -18.38
N SER A 9 -9.51 -4.99 -17.93
CA SER A 9 -9.74 -5.35 -16.52
C SER A 9 -9.09 -6.69 -16.16
N TYR A 10 -9.16 -7.66 -17.08
CA TYR A 10 -8.39 -8.89 -16.93
C TYR A 10 -6.90 -8.64 -17.12
N TRP A 11 -6.44 -7.72 -17.97
CA TRP A 11 -5.00 -7.40 -18.08
C TRP A 11 -4.50 -6.65 -16.85
N CYS A 12 -5.31 -5.81 -16.19
CA CYS A 12 -4.91 -5.18 -14.93
C CYS A 12 -4.87 -6.22 -13.79
N LEU A 13 -5.85 -7.12 -13.72
CA LEU A 13 -5.89 -8.20 -12.71
C LEU A 13 -4.91 -9.33 -13.01
N PHE A 14 -4.63 -9.63 -14.28
CA PHE A 14 -3.66 -10.63 -14.76
C PHE A 14 -2.24 -10.05 -14.80
N SER A 15 -2.06 -8.74 -14.93
CA SER A 15 -0.79 -8.08 -14.59
C SER A 15 -0.58 -8.07 -13.08
N CYS A 16 -1.64 -8.03 -12.26
CA CYS A 16 -1.48 -8.22 -10.81
C CYS A 16 -1.29 -9.69 -10.39
N LEU A 17 -1.88 -10.67 -11.10
CA LEU A 17 -1.80 -12.10 -10.75
C LEU A 17 -0.70 -12.88 -11.49
N TYR A 18 -0.38 -12.53 -12.73
CA TYR A 18 0.58 -13.22 -13.61
C TYR A 18 1.94 -12.52 -13.65
N SER A 19 1.98 -11.24 -13.27
CA SER A 19 3.20 -10.71 -12.67
C SER A 19 3.22 -11.18 -11.22
N GLY A 20 3.75 -12.40 -11.01
CA GLY A 20 4.54 -12.72 -9.81
C GLY A 20 5.77 -11.83 -9.70
N PHE A 21 5.56 -10.54 -9.90
CA PHE A 21 6.46 -9.43 -9.76
C PHE A 21 5.83 -8.58 -8.64
N PHE A 22 5.71 -9.18 -7.45
CA PHE A 22 6.52 -8.57 -6.42
C PHE A 22 7.91 -8.60 -7.03
N PRO A 23 8.50 -7.48 -7.51
CA PRO A 23 9.93 -7.46 -7.48
C PRO A 23 10.21 -7.90 -6.05
N SER A 24 10.91 -9.02 -5.87
CA SER A 24 11.74 -9.16 -4.68
C SER A 24 12.40 -7.80 -4.64
N VAL A 25 11.92 -6.94 -3.73
CA VAL A 25 12.36 -5.56 -3.65
C VAL A 25 13.82 -5.79 -3.45
N LYS A 26 14.62 -5.56 -4.50
CA LYS A 26 16.05 -5.46 -4.33
C LYS A 26 16.11 -4.27 -3.40
N MET A 27 16.28 -4.59 -2.12
CA MET A 27 16.51 -3.61 -1.07
C MET A 27 17.51 -2.66 -1.71
N SER A 28 17.13 -1.39 -1.89
CA SER A 28 18.09 -0.45 -2.45
C SER A 28 19.33 -0.56 -1.56
N ALA A 29 20.53 -0.52 -2.15
CA ALA A 29 21.76 -0.69 -1.34
C ALA A 29 21.78 0.26 -0.12
N ALA A 30 21.11 1.42 -0.22
CA ALA A 30 20.84 2.34 0.88
C ALA A 30 20.02 1.73 2.04
N LEU A 31 18.91 1.04 1.75
CA LEU A 31 18.08 0.40 2.77
C LEU A 31 18.80 -0.78 3.43
N GLU A 32 19.54 -1.58 2.65
CA GLU A 32 20.36 -2.67 3.18
C GLU A 32 21.48 -2.14 4.10
N ASN A 33 22.12 -1.03 3.71
CA ASN A 33 23.11 -0.36 4.56
C ASN A 33 22.49 0.16 5.86
N LEU A 34 21.29 0.75 5.79
CA LEU A 34 20.57 1.24 6.97
C LEU A 34 20.19 0.09 7.90
N GLU A 35 19.67 -1.02 7.36
CA GLU A 35 19.34 -2.23 8.11
C GLU A 35 20.57 -2.78 8.84
N ASN A 36 21.69 -2.96 8.13
CA ASN A 36 22.93 -3.45 8.73
C ASN A 36 23.45 -2.53 9.86
N GLN A 37 23.36 -1.20 9.70
CA GLN A 37 23.74 -0.27 10.77
C GLN A 37 22.78 -0.31 11.97
N LEU A 38 21.49 -0.48 11.74
CA LEU A 38 20.49 -0.63 12.80
C LEU A 38 20.70 -1.94 13.58
N GLU A 39 20.99 -3.06 12.90
CA GLU A 39 21.29 -4.33 13.56
C GLU A 39 22.54 -4.22 14.44
N LEU A 40 23.62 -3.61 13.91
CA LEU A 40 24.84 -3.37 14.68
C LEU A 40 24.59 -2.47 15.89
N PHE A 41 23.76 -1.45 15.74
CA PHE A 41 23.38 -0.55 16.83
C PHE A 41 22.59 -1.29 17.92
N VAL A 42 21.57 -2.07 17.56
CA VAL A 42 20.79 -2.89 18.48
C VAL A 42 21.68 -3.88 19.24
N GLU A 43 22.63 -4.51 18.55
CA GLU A 43 23.59 -5.43 19.18
C GLU A 43 24.53 -4.71 20.15
N ASN A 44 25.01 -3.51 19.81
CA ASN A 44 25.82 -2.71 20.75
C ASN A 44 25.03 -2.31 22.01
N VAL A 45 23.76 -1.93 21.87
CA VAL A 45 22.86 -1.65 23.01
C VAL A 45 22.66 -2.91 23.86
N ARG A 46 22.46 -4.07 23.23
CA ARG A 46 22.34 -5.37 23.94
C ARG A 46 23.60 -5.68 24.75
N GLN A 47 24.79 -5.46 24.19
CA GLN A 47 26.05 -5.67 24.89
C GLN A 47 26.22 -4.74 26.09
N VAL A 48 25.85 -3.46 25.96
CA VAL A 48 25.84 -2.54 27.11
C VAL A 48 24.90 -3.03 28.20
N LYS A 49 23.68 -3.47 27.84
CA LYS A 49 22.72 -4.04 28.80
C LYS A 49 23.32 -5.21 29.57
N ILE A 50 24.07 -6.10 28.91
CA ILE A 50 24.74 -7.24 29.56
C ILE A 50 25.81 -6.75 30.55
N ILE A 51 26.71 -5.86 30.12
CA ILE A 51 27.78 -5.32 30.97
C ILE A 51 27.20 -4.62 32.21
N VAL A 52 26.11 -3.85 32.03
CA VAL A 52 25.45 -3.14 33.14
C VAL A 52 24.72 -4.11 34.07
N SER A 53 24.15 -5.21 33.54
CA SER A 53 23.43 -6.20 34.37
C SER A 53 24.34 -7.01 35.30
N ASP A 54 25.62 -7.18 34.95
CA ASP A 54 26.64 -7.85 35.76
C ASP A 54 27.92 -7.01 35.83
N PHE A 55 27.76 -5.79 36.36
CA PHE A 55 28.84 -4.82 36.36
C PHE A 55 29.95 -5.16 37.37
N GLN A 56 31.19 -5.21 36.88
CA GLN A 56 32.39 -5.31 37.70
C GLN A 56 33.28 -4.06 37.51
N PRO A 57 33.96 -3.56 38.57
CA PRO A 57 34.80 -2.36 38.46
C PRO A 57 35.90 -2.42 37.39
N GLN A 58 36.45 -3.62 37.10
CA GLN A 58 37.44 -3.77 36.03
C GLN A 58 36.85 -3.52 34.63
N GLY A 59 35.53 -3.63 34.46
CA GLY A 59 34.81 -3.43 33.20
C GLY A 59 34.46 -1.98 32.86
N GLN A 60 34.77 -1.00 33.73
CA GLN A 60 34.40 0.40 33.53
C GLN A 60 34.94 0.98 32.21
N SER A 61 36.19 0.65 31.85
CA SER A 61 36.80 1.11 30.60
C SER A 61 36.05 0.59 29.37
N VAL A 62 35.66 -0.68 29.40
CA VAL A 62 34.89 -1.35 28.34
C VAL A 62 33.49 -0.76 28.23
N LEU A 63 32.83 -0.49 29.36
CA LEU A 63 31.53 0.19 29.38
C LEU A 63 31.62 1.58 28.73
N ASN A 64 32.62 2.39 29.10
CA ASN A 64 32.82 3.71 28.50
C ASN A 64 33.05 3.63 26.99
N GLN A 65 33.83 2.66 26.53
CA GLN A 65 34.04 2.41 25.09
C GLN A 65 32.72 2.08 24.39
N LYS A 66 31.89 1.20 24.97
CA LYS A 66 30.60 0.83 24.39
C LYS A 66 29.58 1.96 24.39
N ILE A 67 29.56 2.81 25.41
CA ILE A 67 28.74 4.03 25.42
C ILE A 67 29.15 4.94 24.27
N ASN A 68 30.45 5.15 24.05
CA ASN A 68 30.95 5.91 22.91
C ASN A 68 30.56 5.26 21.57
N SER A 69 30.57 3.92 21.47
CA SER A 69 30.10 3.21 20.27
C SER A 69 28.60 3.41 20.01
N ILE A 70 27.77 3.51 21.05
CA ILE A 70 26.33 3.84 20.90
C ILE A 70 26.17 5.26 20.35
N VAL A 71 26.91 6.23 20.90
CA VAL A 71 26.87 7.62 20.41
C VAL A 71 27.30 7.70 18.94
N GLN A 72 28.39 7.01 18.58
CA GLN A 72 28.84 6.92 17.18
C GLN A 72 27.80 6.22 16.30
N GLY A 73 27.19 5.12 16.77
CA GLY A 73 26.15 4.41 16.03
C GLY A 73 24.94 5.29 15.70
N LEU A 74 24.48 6.11 16.64
CA LEU A 74 23.42 7.09 16.39
C LEU A 74 23.82 8.13 15.33
N GLN A 75 25.06 8.60 15.35
CA GLN A 75 25.58 9.53 14.35
C GLN A 75 25.67 8.89 12.95
N GLU A 76 26.07 7.62 12.85
CA GLU A 76 26.10 6.91 11.57
C GLU A 76 24.69 6.67 11.02
N ILE A 77 23.73 6.30 11.86
CA ILE A 77 22.31 6.15 11.46
C ILE A 77 21.77 7.48 10.92
N ASP A 78 22.04 8.61 11.59
CA ASP A 78 21.58 9.93 11.14
C ASP A 78 22.16 10.32 9.78
N LYS A 79 23.43 9.99 9.49
CA LYS A 79 24.03 10.22 8.16
C LYS A 79 23.31 9.44 7.05
N LEU A 80 22.89 8.21 7.35
CA LEU A 80 22.18 7.36 6.38
C LEU A 80 20.76 7.85 6.07
N LYS A 81 20.16 8.69 6.91
CA LYS A 81 18.83 9.29 6.67
C LYS A 81 18.71 9.90 5.28
N SER A 82 19.76 10.57 4.81
CA SER A 82 19.79 11.21 3.49
C SER A 82 19.62 10.23 2.32
N GLN A 83 20.01 8.98 2.51
CA GLN A 83 19.99 7.95 1.47
C GLN A 83 18.61 7.26 1.33
N VAL A 84 17.71 7.46 2.29
CA VAL A 84 16.39 6.82 2.34
C VAL A 84 15.22 7.81 2.30
N GLN A 85 15.47 9.09 2.01
CA GLN A 85 14.45 10.14 2.06
C GLN A 85 13.28 9.93 1.09
N GLU A 86 13.52 9.23 -0.03
CA GLU A 86 12.49 8.93 -1.02
C GLU A 86 11.51 7.84 -0.55
N VAL A 87 11.83 7.14 0.53
CA VAL A 87 10.97 6.09 1.09
C VAL A 87 9.94 6.73 2.01
N HIS A 88 8.69 6.74 1.56
CA HIS A 88 7.55 7.18 2.36
C HIS A 88 6.89 6.00 3.08
N VAL A 89 6.80 6.08 4.40
CA VAL A 89 6.11 5.09 5.24
C VAL A 89 4.74 5.66 5.65
N PRO A 90 3.62 5.00 5.31
CA PRO A 90 2.30 5.41 5.78
C PRO A 90 2.22 5.40 7.31
N LEU A 91 1.60 6.41 7.90
CA LEU A 91 1.53 6.55 9.35
C LEU A 91 0.74 5.42 10.01
N GLU A 92 -0.26 4.91 9.30
CA GLU A 92 -1.12 3.81 9.75
C GLU A 92 -0.34 2.50 9.95
N VAL A 93 0.85 2.37 9.36
CA VAL A 93 1.73 1.21 9.61
C VAL A 93 2.26 1.22 11.04
N PHE A 94 2.45 2.39 11.65
CA PHE A 94 2.94 2.49 13.04
C PHE A 94 1.97 1.86 14.03
N ASP A 95 0.65 1.96 13.80
CA ASP A 95 -0.35 1.31 14.65
C ASP A 95 -0.16 -0.22 14.69
N TYR A 96 0.24 -0.84 13.56
CA TYR A 96 0.54 -2.27 13.52
C TYR A 96 1.82 -2.59 14.29
N ILE A 97 2.86 -1.75 14.18
CA ILE A 97 4.15 -1.94 14.86
C ILE A 97 3.97 -1.80 16.37
N ASP A 98 3.31 -0.75 16.84
CA ASP A 98 3.12 -0.44 18.26
C ASP A 98 2.30 -1.52 18.98
N GLU A 99 1.37 -2.16 18.28
CA GLU A 99 0.61 -3.31 18.76
C GLU A 99 1.34 -4.66 18.62
N GLY A 100 2.57 -4.67 18.08
CA GLY A 100 3.35 -5.89 17.85
C GLY A 100 2.79 -6.79 16.73
N ARG A 101 1.94 -6.25 15.85
CA ARG A 101 1.41 -6.93 14.66
C ARG A 101 2.42 -6.84 13.51
N ASN A 102 2.33 -7.78 12.57
CA ASN A 102 3.17 -7.74 11.36
C ASN A 102 2.76 -6.54 10.47
N PRO A 103 3.67 -5.61 10.15
CA PRO A 103 3.39 -4.45 9.28
C PRO A 103 2.88 -4.82 7.88
N GLN A 104 3.21 -6.01 7.36
CA GLN A 104 2.72 -6.48 6.06
C GLN A 104 1.20 -6.71 6.03
N LEU A 105 0.57 -6.85 7.20
CA LEU A 105 -0.89 -6.92 7.29
C LEU A 105 -1.56 -5.61 6.86
N TYR A 106 -0.91 -4.45 7.06
CA TYR A 106 -1.41 -3.18 6.54
C TYR A 106 -1.55 -3.23 5.01
N THR A 107 -0.50 -3.69 4.32
CA THR A 107 -0.51 -3.82 2.85
C THR A 107 -1.64 -4.73 2.40
N LYS A 108 -1.82 -5.87 3.08
CA LYS A 108 -2.91 -6.80 2.82
C LYS A 108 -4.28 -6.13 3.00
N ASP A 109 -4.50 -5.47 4.14
CA ASP A 109 -5.77 -4.81 4.45
C ASP A 109 -6.10 -3.70 3.45
N CYS A 110 -5.09 -2.94 3.00
CA CYS A 110 -5.24 -1.94 1.94
C CYS A 110 -5.68 -2.57 0.61
N MET A 111 -5.07 -3.68 0.21
CA MET A 111 -5.46 -4.40 -1.01
C MET A 111 -6.90 -4.94 -0.91
N GLU A 112 -7.26 -5.54 0.23
CA GLU A 112 -8.61 -6.06 0.46
C GLU A 112 -9.66 -4.93 0.47
N LYS A 113 -9.36 -3.80 1.14
CA LYS A 113 -10.23 -2.61 1.11
C LYS A 113 -10.41 -2.06 -0.30
N ALA A 114 -9.34 -2.01 -1.10
CA ALA A 114 -9.39 -1.55 -2.48
C ALA A 114 -10.24 -2.48 -3.36
N LEU A 115 -10.07 -3.79 -3.21
CA LEU A 115 -10.88 -4.79 -3.92
C LEU A 115 -12.36 -4.64 -3.57
N ASN A 116 -12.69 -4.65 -2.28
CA ASN A 116 -14.07 -4.50 -1.80
C ASN A 116 -14.71 -3.21 -2.32
N LYS A 117 -13.97 -2.09 -2.29
CA LYS A 117 -14.47 -0.81 -2.79
C LYS A 117 -14.67 -0.82 -4.30
N ASN A 118 -13.80 -1.47 -5.06
CA ASN A 118 -13.96 -1.63 -6.51
C ASN A 118 -15.22 -2.44 -6.85
N GLU A 119 -15.45 -3.57 -6.18
CA GLU A 119 -16.66 -4.38 -6.37
C GLU A 119 -17.93 -3.61 -6.00
N GLN A 120 -17.92 -2.88 -4.88
CA GLN A 120 -19.04 -2.01 -4.49
C GLN A 120 -19.33 -0.93 -5.53
N VAL A 121 -18.29 -0.26 -6.06
CA VAL A 121 -18.46 0.77 -7.09
C VAL A 121 -19.01 0.16 -8.38
N LYS A 122 -18.52 -1.01 -8.79
CA LYS A 122 -19.07 -1.75 -9.93
C LYS A 122 -20.55 -2.09 -9.73
N GLY A 123 -20.93 -2.61 -8.57
CA GLY A 123 -22.33 -2.88 -8.23
C GLY A 123 -23.22 -1.63 -8.30
N LYS A 124 -22.71 -0.48 -7.86
CA LYS A 124 -23.41 0.81 -7.99
C LYS A 124 -23.58 1.21 -9.46
N ILE A 125 -22.53 1.11 -10.27
CA ILE A 125 -22.58 1.41 -11.71
C ILE A 125 -23.63 0.56 -12.40
N ASP A 126 -23.63 -0.75 -12.14
CA ASP A 126 -24.57 -1.68 -12.76
C ASP A 126 -26.02 -1.42 -12.30
N SER A 127 -26.22 -1.08 -11.02
CA SER A 127 -27.53 -0.67 -10.50
C SER A 127 -28.05 0.61 -11.15
N TYR A 128 -27.20 1.63 -11.31
CA TYR A 128 -27.58 2.87 -12.00
C TYR A 128 -27.86 2.65 -13.49
N ARG A 129 -27.13 1.75 -14.15
CA ARG A 129 -27.40 1.37 -15.55
C ARG A 129 -28.76 0.71 -15.69
N LYS A 130 -29.09 -0.25 -14.82
CA LYS A 130 -30.41 -0.92 -14.80
C LYS A 130 -31.54 0.06 -14.49
N PHE A 131 -31.38 0.88 -13.45
CA PHE A 131 -32.35 1.91 -13.11
C PHE A 131 -32.63 2.85 -14.27
N ARG A 132 -31.57 3.33 -14.93
CA ARG A 132 -31.69 4.18 -16.12
C ARG A 132 -32.46 3.48 -17.25
N ALA A 133 -32.17 2.20 -17.51
CA ALA A 133 -32.84 1.44 -18.56
C ALA A 133 -34.35 1.34 -18.29
N HIS A 134 -34.75 0.95 -17.07
CA HIS A 134 -36.16 0.86 -16.69
C HIS A 134 -36.85 2.23 -16.68
N LEU A 135 -36.18 3.27 -16.18
CA LEU A 135 -36.75 4.62 -16.20
C LEU A 135 -37.02 5.09 -17.64
N LEU A 136 -36.11 4.82 -18.58
CA LEU A 136 -36.29 5.17 -19.99
C LEU A 136 -37.34 4.32 -20.70
N GLU A 137 -37.60 3.11 -20.22
CA GLU A 137 -38.69 2.24 -20.67
C GLU A 137 -40.05 2.81 -20.26
N GLU A 138 -40.25 3.09 -18.98
CA GLU A 138 -41.49 3.70 -18.46
C GLU A 138 -41.75 5.09 -19.07
N LEU A 139 -40.73 5.93 -19.16
CA LEU A 139 -40.86 7.25 -19.78
C LEU A 139 -41.21 7.18 -21.27
N SER A 140 -40.78 6.13 -21.97
CA SER A 140 -41.13 5.96 -23.38
C SER A 140 -42.61 5.62 -23.59
N GLN A 141 -43.26 5.03 -22.58
CA GLN A 141 -44.69 4.74 -22.62
C GLN A 141 -45.53 5.99 -22.32
N VAL A 142 -45.11 6.81 -21.34
CA VAL A 142 -45.88 7.98 -20.90
C VAL A 142 -45.57 9.24 -21.73
N PHE A 143 -44.32 9.44 -22.15
CA PHE A 143 -43.83 10.63 -22.84
C PHE A 143 -42.94 10.26 -24.05
N PRO A 144 -43.52 9.70 -25.13
CA PRO A 144 -42.75 9.13 -26.23
C PRO A 144 -41.93 10.17 -27.03
N ASN A 145 -42.49 11.36 -27.27
CA ASN A 145 -41.85 12.39 -28.08
C ASN A 145 -40.65 13.02 -27.38
N GLU A 146 -40.79 13.29 -26.08
CA GLU A 146 -39.76 13.85 -25.21
C GLU A 146 -38.62 12.84 -25.02
N THR A 147 -38.97 11.58 -24.79
CA THR A 147 -37.99 10.49 -24.65
C THR A 147 -37.19 10.27 -25.94
N MET A 148 -37.83 10.39 -27.11
CA MET A 148 -37.14 10.33 -28.40
C MET A 148 -36.13 11.47 -28.55
N LYS A 149 -36.53 12.72 -28.28
CA LYS A 149 -35.64 13.90 -28.33
C LYS A 149 -34.44 13.72 -27.40
N TYR A 150 -34.68 13.21 -26.19
CA TYR A 150 -33.63 12.93 -25.20
C TYR A 150 -32.61 11.91 -25.73
N ARG A 151 -33.07 10.77 -26.28
CA ARG A 151 -32.19 9.72 -26.83
C ARG A 151 -31.32 10.25 -27.98
N THR A 152 -31.92 11.04 -28.88
CA THR A 152 -31.20 11.68 -29.99
C THR A 152 -30.14 12.67 -29.50
N ALA A 153 -30.48 13.54 -28.54
CA ALA A 153 -29.56 14.53 -27.99
C ALA A 153 -28.39 13.91 -27.21
N ARG A 154 -28.61 12.75 -26.56
CA ARG A 154 -27.59 12.06 -25.79
C ARG A 154 -26.62 11.24 -26.65
N GLY A 155 -26.98 10.93 -27.91
CA GLY A 155 -26.22 10.02 -28.75
C GLY A 155 -26.19 8.60 -28.17
N ASP A 156 -27.31 8.14 -27.61
CA ASP A 156 -27.41 6.78 -27.09
C ASP A 156 -27.34 5.78 -28.24
N ASP A 157 -26.13 5.30 -28.55
CA ASP A 157 -25.94 4.08 -29.32
C ASP A 157 -26.69 2.95 -28.60
N VAL A 158 -27.72 2.44 -29.26
CA VAL A 158 -28.59 1.34 -28.83
C VAL A 158 -27.78 0.06 -28.49
N ASN A 159 -26.49 0.00 -28.83
CA ASN A 159 -25.59 -1.14 -28.67
C ASN A 159 -24.80 -1.20 -27.35
N ARG A 160 -25.04 -0.32 -26.36
CA ARG A 160 -24.31 -0.34 -25.07
C ARG A 160 -25.01 -1.11 -23.94
N ILE A 161 -26.07 -1.86 -24.26
CA ILE A 161 -26.92 -2.62 -23.31
C ILE A 161 -26.66 -4.15 -23.39
N GLN A 162 -25.61 -4.61 -24.09
CA GLN A 162 -25.14 -6.00 -24.01
C GLN A 162 -23.85 -6.08 -23.20
#